data_AF-A0A7V8Z971-F1
#
_entry.id   AF-A0A7V8Z971-F1
#
_cell.length_a   1.000
_cell.length_b   1.000
_cell.length_c   1.000
_cell.angle_alpha   90.00
_cell.angle_beta   90.00
_cell.angle_gamma   90.00
#
_symmetry.space_group_name_H-M   'P 1'
#
loop_
_entity.id
_entity.type
_entity.pdbx_description
1 polymer ?
#
loop_
_entity_poly.entity_id
_entity_poly.type
_entity_poly.pdbx_seq_one_letter_code
_entity_poly.pdbx_strand_id
1 'polypeptide(L)'
;MIQTGRSILRLFFVVVIFSSFAFAQNADSRFDFYTRGPYRENVPRPQTLLRYDVGDFHTNYSQMERVLERVAAAAPERVRVTDIGETNEHRMMHLVAVSAPQYLQRL
;
A
#
# COMPACT_ATOMS: atom_id res chain seq x y z
N MET A 1 -41.84 7.30 -41.70
CA MET A 1 -41.20 8.22 -40.73
C MET A 1 -41.48 7.89 -39.25
N ILE A 2 -42.64 7.32 -38.88
CA ILE A 2 -43.00 7.08 -37.46
C ILE A 2 -42.23 5.89 -36.83
N GLN A 3 -41.88 4.88 -37.63
CA GLN A 3 -41.20 3.68 -37.13
C GLN A 3 -39.74 3.93 -36.73
N THR A 4 -39.04 4.81 -37.47
CA THR A 4 -37.65 5.21 -37.22
C THR A 4 -37.49 5.93 -35.87
N GLY A 5 -38.45 6.81 -35.51
CA GLY A 5 -38.44 7.52 -34.23
C GLY A 5 -38.63 6.61 -33.01
N ARG A 6 -39.45 5.56 -33.13
CA ARG A 6 -39.65 4.58 -32.04
C ARG A 6 -38.42 3.70 -31.82
N SER A 7 -37.66 3.39 -32.87
CA SER A 7 -36.40 2.65 -32.77
C SER A 7 -35.29 3.48 -32.14
N ILE A 8 -35.22 4.79 -32.46
CA ILE A 8 -34.27 5.72 -31.82
C ILE A 8 -34.56 5.87 -30.33
N LEU A 9 -35.83 6.00 -29.94
CA LEU A 9 -36.23 6.10 -28.54
C LEU A 9 -35.89 4.82 -27.74
N ARG A 10 -36.08 3.63 -28.33
CA ARG A 10 -35.69 2.36 -27.72
C ARG A 10 -34.18 2.24 -27.58
N LEU A 11 -33.41 2.64 -28.59
CA LEU A 11 -31.95 2.64 -28.54
C LEU A 11 -31.44 3.59 -27.44
N PHE A 12 -32.02 4.79 -27.35
CA PHE A 12 -31.71 5.74 -26.29
C PHE A 12 -31.99 5.15 -24.90
N PHE A 13 -33.14 4.49 -24.73
CA PHE A 13 -33.50 3.86 -23.45
C PHE A 13 -32.54 2.72 -23.07
N VAL A 14 -32.10 1.91 -24.04
CA VAL A 14 -31.09 0.85 -23.82
C VAL A 14 -29.73 1.43 -23.43
N VAL A 15 -29.30 2.52 -24.08
CA VAL A 15 -28.04 3.21 -23.77
C VAL A 15 -28.07 3.79 -22.35
N VAL A 16 -29.18 4.41 -21.94
CA VAL A 16 -29.34 4.96 -20.59
C VAL A 16 -29.27 3.85 -19.53
N ILE A 17 -29.93 2.71 -19.76
CA ILE A 17 -29.87 1.57 -18.83
C ILE A 17 -28.45 0.99 -18.74
N PHE A 18 -27.77 0.80 -19.88
CA PHE A 18 -26.40 0.26 -19.88
C PHE A 18 -25.38 1.20 -19.24
N SER A 19 -25.56 2.52 -19.34
CA SER A 19 -24.68 3.51 -18.72
C SER A 19 -24.67 3.45 -17.19
N SER A 20 -25.74 2.96 -16.56
CA SER A 20 -25.83 2.83 -15.10
C SER A 20 -24.92 1.71 -14.55
N PHE A 21 -24.62 0.68 -15.35
CA PHE A 21 -23.70 -0.40 -14.96
C PHE A 21 -22.23 0.00 -15.01
N ALA A 22 -21.87 1.07 -15.74
CA ALA A 22 -20.49 1.56 -15.82
C ALA A 22 -20.03 2.21 -14.49
N PHE A 23 -20.95 2.84 -13.74
CA PHE A 23 -20.62 3.52 -12.49
C PHE A 23 -20.57 2.59 -11.27
N ALA A 24 -21.14 1.38 -11.35
CA ALA A 24 -21.19 0.43 -10.24
C ALA A 24 -19.83 -0.22 -9.89
N GLN A 25 -18.79 -0.02 -10.70
CA GLN A 25 -17.46 -0.61 -10.49
C GLN A 25 -16.56 0.19 -9.53
N ASN A 26 -16.97 1.38 -9.09
CA ASN A 26 -16.16 2.27 -8.23
C ASN A 26 -16.41 2.06 -6.74
N ALA A 27 -16.51 0.81 -6.28
CA ALA A 27 -16.36 0.51 -4.85
C ALA A 27 -14.86 0.39 -4.52
N ASP A 28 -14.10 1.47 -4.76
CA ASP A 28 -12.68 1.52 -4.40
C ASP A 28 -12.56 1.84 -2.91
N SER A 29 -12.88 0.87 -2.06
CA SER A 29 -12.43 0.92 -0.67
C SER A 29 -10.93 0.62 -0.68
N ARG A 30 -10.11 1.62 -1.06
CA ARG A 30 -8.65 1.51 -0.98
C ARG A 30 -8.30 0.99 0.41
N PHE A 31 -7.53 -0.09 0.44
CA PHE A 31 -7.12 -0.71 1.70
C PHE A 31 -6.27 0.27 2.51
N ASP A 32 -6.76 0.68 3.68
CA ASP A 32 -6.01 1.52 4.60
C ASP A 32 -5.40 0.65 5.72
N PHE A 33 -4.07 0.63 5.77
CA PHE A 33 -3.29 -0.06 6.80
C PHE A 33 -3.58 0.51 8.19
N TYR A 34 -4.06 1.74 8.33
CA TYR A 34 -4.14 2.45 9.60
C TYR A 34 -5.55 2.46 10.24
N THR A 35 -6.52 1.79 9.63
CA THR A 35 -7.90 1.67 10.15
C THR A 35 -7.98 0.91 11.47
N ARG A 36 -7.03 0.00 11.75
CA ARG A 36 -6.99 -0.84 12.95
C ARG A 36 -5.84 -0.42 13.88
N GLY A 37 -6.08 0.59 14.70
CA GLY A 37 -5.13 1.11 15.69
C GLY A 37 -5.27 0.53 17.11
N PRO A 38 -4.50 1.07 18.08
CA PRO A 38 -3.62 2.23 17.96
C PRO A 38 -2.23 1.90 17.39
N TYR A 39 -1.72 2.76 16.51
CA TYR A 39 -0.33 2.74 16.05
C TYR A 39 0.53 3.61 16.95
N ARG A 40 1.83 3.29 17.05
CA ARG A 40 2.80 4.10 17.78
C ARG A 40 3.10 5.38 17.01
N GLU A 41 2.80 6.53 17.60
CA GLU A 41 2.96 7.84 16.96
C GLU A 41 4.42 8.19 16.63
N ASN A 42 5.36 7.69 17.43
CA ASN A 42 6.79 7.91 17.22
C ASN A 42 7.38 7.08 16.07
N VAL A 43 6.66 6.08 15.55
CA VAL A 43 7.11 5.27 14.41
C VAL A 43 6.64 5.92 13.11
N PRO A 44 7.57 6.34 12.23
CA PRO A 44 7.20 7.03 11.00
C PRO A 44 6.43 6.10 10.04
N ARG A 45 5.41 6.65 9.39
CA ARG A 45 4.69 5.95 8.32
C ARG A 45 5.52 5.95 7.04
N PRO A 46 5.56 4.88 6.23
CA PRO A 46 6.32 4.86 4.99
C PRO A 46 5.99 6.03 4.05
N GLN A 47 4.72 6.37 3.91
CA GLN A 47 4.25 7.49 3.09
C GLN A 47 4.87 8.85 3.45
N THR A 48 5.17 9.12 4.74
CA THR A 48 5.82 10.39 5.14
C THR A 48 7.29 10.44 4.74
N LEU A 49 7.92 9.28 4.55
CA LEU A 49 9.31 9.15 4.10
C LEU A 49 9.41 9.05 2.57
N LEU A 50 8.43 8.44 1.92
CA LEU A 50 8.42 8.13 0.49
C LEU A 50 7.84 9.26 -0.38
N ARG A 51 6.96 10.10 0.19
CA ARG A 51 6.22 11.17 -0.50
C ARG A 51 5.18 10.67 -1.52
N TYR A 52 4.81 9.39 -1.42
CA TYR A 52 3.72 8.75 -2.15
C TYR A 52 3.09 7.66 -1.27
N ASP A 53 1.86 7.25 -1.57
CA ASP A 53 1.18 6.22 -0.79
C ASP A 53 1.73 4.83 -1.09
N VAL A 54 1.68 3.95 -0.09
CA VAL A 54 2.08 2.55 -0.26
C VAL A 54 1.17 1.91 -1.30
N GLY A 55 1.77 1.44 -2.40
CA GLY A 55 1.07 0.82 -3.52
C GLY A 55 0.99 1.68 -4.78
N ASP A 56 1.28 2.98 -4.72
CA ASP A 56 1.23 3.85 -5.90
C ASP A 56 2.41 3.64 -6.85
N PHE A 57 3.60 3.39 -6.30
CA PHE A 57 4.83 3.21 -7.08
C PHE A 57 5.68 2.05 -6.54
N HIS A 58 6.52 1.50 -7.41
CA HIS A 58 7.58 0.59 -6.98
C HIS A 58 8.63 1.35 -6.16
N THR A 59 8.71 1.03 -4.86
CA THR A 59 9.75 1.57 -3.97
C THR A 59 11.09 0.93 -4.29
N ASN A 60 12.07 1.75 -4.64
CA ASN A 60 13.41 1.26 -4.93
C ASN A 60 14.12 0.78 -3.65
N TYR A 61 15.23 0.04 -3.84
CA TYR A 61 15.98 -0.54 -2.73
C TYR A 61 16.41 0.48 -1.67
N SER A 62 17.01 1.61 -2.06
CA SER A 62 17.51 2.60 -1.09
C SER A 62 16.40 3.33 -0.33
N GLN A 63 15.23 3.52 -0.95
CA GLN A 63 14.06 4.07 -0.27
C GLN A 63 13.48 3.05 0.73
N MET A 64 13.44 1.77 0.37
CA MET A 64 12.97 0.70 1.26
C MET A 64 13.91 0.55 2.46
N GLU A 65 15.22 0.52 2.22
CA GLU A 65 16.27 0.50 3.24
C GLU A 65 16.12 1.68 4.19
N ARG A 66 15.96 2.91 3.66
CA ARG A 66 15.71 4.10 4.48
C ARG A 66 14.44 3.98 5.33
N VAL A 67 13.35 3.43 4.82
CA VAL A 67 12.12 3.23 5.61
C VAL A 67 12.39 2.24 6.74
N LEU A 68 13.05 1.13 6.45
CA LEU A 68 13.40 0.10 7.43
C LEU A 68 14.27 0.66 8.55
N GLU A 69 15.35 1.38 8.22
CA GLU A 69 16.24 2.01 9.18
C GLU A 69 15.50 2.99 10.11
N ARG A 70 14.62 3.82 9.53
CA ARG A 70 13.85 4.81 10.31
C ARG A 70 12.84 4.15 11.23
N VAL A 71 12.21 3.05 10.81
CA VAL A 71 11.32 2.26 11.66
C VAL A 71 12.10 1.57 12.78
N ALA A 72 13.24 0.96 12.47
CA ALA A 72 14.10 0.30 13.45
C ALA A 72 14.63 1.28 14.50
N ALA A 73 15.08 2.47 14.07
CA ALA A 73 15.54 3.52 14.97
C ALA A 73 14.43 4.08 15.87
N ALA A 74 13.18 4.12 15.38
CA ALA A 74 12.04 4.60 16.15
C ALA A 74 11.47 3.57 17.15
N ALA A 75 11.73 2.28 16.95
CA ALA A 75 11.23 1.19 17.80
C ALA A 75 12.29 0.08 18.03
N PRO A 76 13.48 0.44 18.56
CA PRO A 76 14.60 -0.50 18.72
C PRO A 76 14.29 -1.66 19.68
N GLU A 77 13.32 -1.48 20.58
CA GLU A 77 12.86 -2.51 21.49
C GLU A 77 11.93 -3.56 20.83
N ARG A 78 11.47 -3.31 19.60
CA ARG A 78 10.65 -4.27 18.84
C ARG A 78 11.23 -4.69 17.50
N VAL A 79 12.11 -3.89 16.91
CA VAL A 79 12.67 -4.13 15.58
C VAL A 79 14.18 -4.19 15.69
N ARG A 80 14.76 -5.34 15.33
CA ARG A 80 16.20 -5.52 15.19
C ARG A 80 16.53 -5.82 13.74
N VAL A 81 17.52 -5.11 13.21
CA VAL A 81 18.03 -5.30 11.86
C VAL A 81 19.45 -5.86 11.98
N THR A 82 19.71 -6.98 11.34
CA THR A 82 21.02 -7.63 11.30
C THR A 82 21.39 -7.92 9.85
N ASP A 83 22.63 -7.66 9.47
CA ASP A 83 23.11 -7.96 8.13
C ASP A 83 23.49 -9.43 7.99
N ILE A 84 23.04 -10.07 6.91
CA ILE A 84 23.31 -11.49 6.63
C ILE A 84 24.27 -11.71 5.45
N GLY A 85 24.78 -10.63 4.87
CA GLY A 85 25.70 -10.64 3.74
C GLY A 85 25.21 -9.77 2.59
N GLU A 86 25.91 -9.85 1.46
CA GLU A 86 25.60 -9.07 0.27
C GLU A 86 25.10 -9.96 -0.87
N THR A 87 24.26 -9.39 -1.74
CA THR A 87 23.93 -10.02 -3.02
C THR A 87 25.11 -9.94 -4.00
N ASN A 88 25.01 -10.61 -5.15
CA ASN A 88 26.00 -10.52 -6.22
C ASN A 88 26.20 -9.10 -6.77
N GLU A 89 25.23 -8.20 -6.56
CA GLU A 89 25.31 -6.79 -6.95
C GLU A 89 25.81 -5.88 -5.79
N HIS A 90 26.37 -6.46 -4.72
CA HIS A 90 26.80 -5.73 -3.53
C HIS A 90 25.67 -4.95 -2.83
N ARG A 91 24.45 -5.51 -2.82
CA ARG A 91 23.34 -4.97 -2.02
C ARG A 91 23.30 -5.69 -0.68
N MET A 92 23.25 -4.94 0.42
CA MET A 92 23.17 -5.54 1.74
C MET A 92 21.85 -6.29 1.93
N MET A 93 21.92 -7.51 2.43
CA MET A 93 20.74 -8.27 2.81
C MET A 93 20.52 -8.10 4.31
N HIS A 94 19.37 -7.54 4.65
CA HIS A 94 18.98 -7.34 6.03
C HIS A 94 18.00 -8.42 6.49
N LEU A 95 18.32 -9.06 7.62
CA LEU A 95 17.37 -9.82 8.41
C LEU A 95 16.68 -8.88 9.40
N VAL A 96 15.36 -8.75 9.26
CA VAL A 96 14.54 -7.89 10.11
C VAL A 96 13.71 -8.74 11.07
N ALA A 97 14.08 -8.72 12.35
CA ALA A 97 13.32 -9.36 13.40
C ALA A 97 12.33 -8.37 14.02
N VAL A 98 11.03 -8.66 13.93
CA VAL A 98 9.95 -7.88 14.54
C VAL A 98 9.26 -8.74 15.60
N SER A 99 9.36 -8.35 16.87
CA SER A 99 8.78 -9.13 17.97
C SER A 99 8.43 -8.29 19.19
N ALA A 100 7.83 -8.91 20.20
CA ALA A 100 7.67 -8.28 21.51
C ALA A 100 9.03 -8.16 22.21
N PRO A 101 9.24 -7.11 23.04
CA PRO A 101 10.55 -6.83 23.63
C PRO A 101 11.16 -8.02 24.40
N GLN A 102 10.32 -8.76 25.13
CA GLN A 102 10.72 -9.93 25.91
C GLN A 102 11.32 -11.08 25.08
N TYR A 103 10.99 -11.18 23.79
CA TYR A 103 11.53 -12.19 22.88
C TYR A 103 12.73 -11.65 22.12
N LEU A 104 12.71 -10.36 21.74
CA LEU A 104 13.80 -9.73 21.00
C LEU A 104 15.11 -9.69 21.80
N GLN A 105 15.02 -9.60 23.13
CA GLN A 105 16.17 -9.66 24.04
C GLN A 105 16.86 -11.04 24.10
N ARG A 106 16.24 -12.08 23.53
CA ARG A 106 16.76 -13.46 23.51
C ARG A 106 17.38 -13.86 22.17
N LEU A 107 17.37 -12.96 21.19
CA LEU A 107 18.10 -13.09 19.92
C LEU A 107 19.55 -12.68 20.11
#